data_AF-A0A9N9C368-F1
#
_entry.id   AF-A0A9N9C368-F1
#
_cell.length_a   1.000
_cell.length_b   1.000
_cell.length_c   1.000
_cell.angle_alpha   90.00
_cell.angle_beta   90.00
_cell.angle_gamma   90.00
#
_symmetry.space_group_name_H-M   'P 1'
#
loop_
_entity.id
_entity.type
_entity.pdbx_description
1 polymer ?
#
loop_
_entity_poly.entity_id
_entity_poly.type
_entity_poly.pdbx_seq_one_letter_code
_entity_poly.pdbx_strand_id
1 'polypeptide(L)'
;RWVLSMAESTDENNKNNLLIALRLGHVNITKIMNQKYELTSEIATDFANVVSHTHRYERLLEKACQQDVKPESRLLRIVHKLSENQSKEIHKQQINNTLTDDQVEDNTIQQQEDLAEYKRQRRRITDNEKKILENLFNFDSFSEDMAVEVLRQLQDFSNDWDMQRVQIYWNNHHKRT
;
A
#
# COMPACT_ATOMS: atom_id res chain seq x y z
N ARG A 1 -1.47 10.38 -31.20
CA ARG A 1 -2.89 10.11 -31.54
C ARG A 1 -3.87 10.64 -30.50
N TRP A 2 -3.56 10.63 -29.19
CA TRP A 2 -4.47 11.10 -28.14
C TRP A 2 -4.74 12.63 -28.15
N VAL A 3 -3.74 13.46 -28.47
CA VAL A 3 -3.91 14.93 -28.55
C VAL A 3 -4.90 15.35 -29.65
N LEU A 4 -4.92 14.66 -30.80
CA LEU A 4 -5.90 14.90 -31.86
C LEU A 4 -7.32 14.46 -31.44
N SER A 5 -7.42 13.33 -30.73
CA SER A 5 -8.69 12.87 -30.14
C SER A 5 -9.23 13.81 -29.06
N MET A 6 -8.36 14.50 -28.31
CA MET A 6 -8.75 15.55 -27.35
C MET A 6 -9.15 16.86 -28.04
N ALA A 7 -8.53 17.21 -29.18
CA ALA A 7 -8.90 18.39 -29.96
C ALA A 7 -10.27 18.25 -30.65
N GLU A 8 -10.66 17.02 -30.99
CA GLU A 8 -11.98 16.68 -31.56
C GLU A 8 -13.07 16.45 -30.49
N SER A 9 -12.71 16.48 -29.20
CA SER A 9 -13.65 16.30 -28.09
C SER A 9 -14.60 17.49 -27.99
N THR A 10 -15.91 17.23 -28.00
CA THR A 10 -16.96 18.24 -27.71
C THR A 10 -17.08 18.57 -26.23
N ASP A 11 -16.46 17.78 -25.35
CA ASP A 11 -16.46 18.00 -23.91
C ASP A 11 -15.63 19.25 -23.52
N GLU A 12 -16.32 20.28 -23.00
CA GLU A 12 -15.74 21.54 -22.54
C GLU A 12 -14.67 21.37 -21.44
N ASN A 13 -14.76 20.32 -20.61
CA ASN A 13 -13.76 20.06 -19.57
C ASN A 13 -12.42 19.63 -20.17
N ASN A 14 -12.45 18.80 -21.22
CA ASN A 14 -11.24 18.36 -21.91
C ASN A 14 -10.56 19.52 -22.64
N LYS A 15 -11.35 20.43 -23.24
CA LYS A 15 -10.83 21.66 -23.86
C LYS A 15 -10.17 22.58 -22.83
N ASN A 16 -10.79 22.76 -21.67
CA ASN A 16 -10.24 23.59 -20.59
C ASN A 16 -8.94 23.04 -20.02
N ASN A 17 -8.84 21.72 -19.82
CA ASN A 17 -7.61 21.09 -19.35
C ASN A 17 -6.47 21.20 -20.38
N LEU A 18 -6.78 21.05 -21.66
CA LEU A 18 -5.82 21.26 -22.75
C LEU A 18 -5.35 22.73 -22.78
N LEU A 19 -6.26 23.68 -22.64
CA LEU A 19 -5.97 25.11 -22.61
C LEU A 19 -5.10 25.50 -21.41
N ILE A 20 -5.35 24.93 -20.24
CA ILE A 20 -4.56 25.16 -19.02
C ILE A 20 -3.14 24.59 -19.19
N ALA A 21 -3.00 23.35 -19.68
CA ALA A 21 -1.70 22.76 -19.97
C ALA A 21 -0.88 23.58 -20.97
N LEU A 22 -1.53 24.16 -21.98
CA LEU A 22 -0.88 25.01 -22.99
C LEU A 22 -0.49 26.39 -22.44
N ARG A 23 -1.31 26.97 -21.54
CA ARG A 23 -1.01 28.25 -20.86
C ARG A 23 0.16 28.13 -19.89
N LEU A 24 0.27 27.02 -19.16
CA LEU A 24 1.35 26.79 -18.20
C LEU A 24 2.72 26.58 -18.87
N GLY A 25 2.76 26.18 -20.14
CA GLY A 25 4.01 25.95 -20.89
C GLY A 25 4.55 27.14 -21.69
N HIS A 26 3.94 28.34 -21.63
CA HIS A 26 4.27 29.46 -22.55
C HIS A 26 4.23 29.05 -24.04
N VAL A 27 3.38 28.08 -24.39
CA VAL A 27 3.33 27.54 -25.75
C VAL A 27 2.34 28.37 -26.57
N ASN A 28 2.85 29.14 -27.52
CA ASN A 28 2.04 29.91 -28.46
C ASN A 28 1.37 28.97 -29.48
N ILE A 29 0.16 28.50 -29.16
CA ILE A 29 -0.61 27.53 -29.96
C ILE A 29 -0.79 28.01 -31.40
N THR A 30 -0.98 29.32 -31.61
CA THR A 30 -1.15 29.92 -32.94
C THR A 30 0.11 29.74 -33.80
N LYS A 31 1.29 29.68 -33.16
CA LYS A 31 2.57 29.39 -33.81
C LYS A 31 2.71 27.90 -34.13
N ILE A 32 2.20 27.01 -33.27
CA ILE A 32 2.15 25.55 -33.49
C ILE A 32 1.17 25.15 -34.59
N MET A 33 0.00 25.76 -34.65
CA MET A 33 -0.99 25.43 -35.67
C MET A 33 -0.62 25.95 -37.06
N ASN A 34 0.13 27.07 -37.12
CA ASN A 34 0.57 27.66 -38.38
C ASN A 34 1.91 27.13 -38.91
N GLN A 35 2.70 26.44 -38.08
CA GLN A 35 3.94 25.79 -38.52
C GLN A 35 3.68 24.29 -38.60
N LYS A 36 3.98 23.67 -39.76
CA LYS A 36 4.07 22.20 -39.87
C LYS A 36 5.23 21.73 -38.99
N TYR A 37 4.98 21.55 -37.71
CA TYR A 37 5.92 20.85 -36.84
C TYR A 37 5.81 19.36 -37.15
N GLU A 38 6.90 18.80 -37.69
CA GLU A 38 7.04 17.35 -37.72
C GLU A 38 7.18 16.87 -36.28
N LEU A 39 6.13 16.24 -35.77
CA LEU A 39 6.15 15.56 -34.48
C LEU A 39 7.13 14.38 -34.59
N THR A 40 8.38 14.61 -34.23
CA THR A 40 9.37 13.54 -34.09
C THR A 40 9.03 12.68 -32.87
N SER A 41 9.49 11.43 -32.88
CA SER A 41 9.31 10.49 -31.76
C SER A 41 9.97 10.99 -30.46
N GLU A 42 11.05 11.76 -30.59
CA GLU A 42 11.76 12.37 -29.46
C GLU A 42 10.88 13.40 -28.75
N ILE A 43 10.29 14.35 -29.48
CA ILE A 43 9.38 15.36 -28.93
C ILE A 43 8.17 14.71 -28.27
N ALA A 44 7.62 13.65 -28.87
CA ALA A 44 6.50 12.90 -28.28
C ALA A 44 6.88 12.21 -26.96
N THR A 45 8.11 11.70 -26.86
CA THR A 45 8.63 11.04 -25.66
C THR A 45 8.86 12.05 -24.54
N ASP A 46 9.48 13.20 -24.85
CA ASP A 46 9.67 14.28 -23.89
C ASP A 46 8.34 14.80 -23.35
N PHE A 47 7.33 14.95 -24.23
CA PHE A 47 6.00 15.36 -23.80
C PHE A 47 5.34 14.33 -22.87
N ALA A 48 5.45 13.03 -23.20
CA ALA A 48 4.93 11.95 -22.35
C ALA A 48 5.61 11.94 -20.96
N ASN A 49 6.92 12.19 -20.91
CA ASN A 49 7.67 12.29 -19.66
C ASN A 49 7.18 13.47 -18.83
N VAL A 50 7.04 14.67 -19.42
CA VAL A 50 6.55 15.86 -18.72
C VAL A 50 5.14 15.63 -18.15
N VAL A 51 4.21 15.10 -18.95
CA VAL A 51 2.85 14.79 -18.48
C VAL A 51 2.86 13.78 -17.34
N SER A 52 3.68 12.73 -17.45
CA SER A 52 3.83 11.71 -16.41
C SER A 52 4.38 12.29 -15.10
N HIS A 53 5.35 13.21 -15.20
CA HIS A 53 5.89 13.91 -14.04
C HIS A 53 4.84 14.83 -13.39
N THR A 54 4.10 15.62 -14.17
CA THR A 54 3.04 16.50 -13.65
C THR A 54 1.97 15.70 -12.91
N HIS A 55 1.49 14.60 -13.50
CA HIS A 55 0.48 13.76 -12.87
C HIS A 55 0.97 13.07 -11.59
N ARG A 56 2.28 12.78 -11.50
CA ARG A 56 2.91 12.29 -10.26
C ARG A 56 2.91 13.37 -9.17
N TYR A 57 3.23 14.61 -9.52
CA TYR A 57 3.23 15.72 -8.57
C TYR A 57 1.82 16.05 -8.04
N GLU A 58 0.80 16.04 -8.90
CA GLU A 58 -0.59 16.25 -8.47
C GLU A 58 -1.04 15.21 -7.44
N ARG A 59 -0.74 13.93 -7.65
CA ARG A 59 -1.05 12.87 -6.67
C ARG A 59 -0.28 13.01 -5.36
N LEU A 60 0.92 13.58 -5.38
CA LEU A 60 1.68 13.86 -4.15
C LEU A 60 1.06 15.03 -3.39
N LEU A 61 0.65 16.09 -4.09
CA LEU A 61 -0.05 17.23 -3.49
C LEU A 61 -1.41 16.82 -2.91
N GLU A 62 -2.18 16.00 -3.63
CA GLU A 62 -3.45 15.47 -3.15
C GLU A 62 -3.28 14.64 -1.86
N LYS A 63 -2.25 13.79 -1.81
CA LYS A 63 -1.90 13.04 -0.59
C LYS A 63 -1.46 13.94 0.54
N ALA A 64 -0.71 15.01 0.26
CA ALA A 64 -0.30 15.98 1.26
C ALA A 64 -1.51 16.75 1.83
N CYS A 65 -2.42 17.20 0.97
CA CYS A 65 -3.67 17.85 1.39
C CYS A 65 -4.59 16.91 2.18
N GLN A 66 -4.62 15.61 1.85
CA GLN A 66 -5.36 14.62 2.64
C GLN A 66 -4.70 14.31 3.99
N GLN A 67 -3.38 14.51 4.12
CA GLN A 67 -2.66 14.37 5.39
C GLN A 67 -2.85 15.57 6.33
N ASP A 68 -3.30 16.72 5.82
CA ASP A 68 -3.85 17.83 6.60
C ASP A 68 -5.27 17.52 7.13
N VAL A 69 -5.46 16.31 7.66
CA VAL A 69 -6.55 16.06 8.60
C VAL A 69 -6.31 17.02 9.77
N LYS A 70 -7.25 17.95 9.98
CA LYS A 70 -7.23 19.02 11.00
C LYS A 70 -6.31 18.68 12.17
N PRO A 71 -5.35 19.54 12.57
CA PRO A 71 -4.43 19.25 13.68
C PRO A 71 -5.15 18.81 14.97
N GLU A 72 -6.38 19.27 15.17
CA GLU A 72 -7.30 18.83 16.23
C GLU A 72 -7.54 17.32 16.24
N SER A 73 -7.71 16.68 15.07
CA SER A 73 -7.92 15.23 14.96
C SER A 73 -6.68 14.41 15.30
N ARG A 74 -5.48 14.94 15.02
CA ARG A 74 -4.20 14.32 15.41
C ARG A 74 -3.98 14.45 16.91
N LEU A 75 -4.28 15.61 17.48
CA LEU A 75 -4.21 15.84 18.93
C LEU A 75 -5.21 14.94 19.67
N LEU A 76 -6.45 14.83 19.20
CA LEU A 76 -7.45 13.91 19.77
C LEU A 76 -6.98 12.45 19.72
N ARG A 77 -6.37 12.01 18.61
CA ARG A 77 -5.81 10.67 18.48
C ARG A 77 -4.62 10.44 19.44
N ILE A 78 -3.80 11.45 19.69
CA ILE A 78 -2.68 11.38 20.65
C ILE A 78 -3.21 11.32 22.09
N VAL A 79 -4.17 12.18 22.43
CA VAL A 79 -4.81 12.20 23.75
C VAL A 79 -5.49 10.87 24.06
N HIS A 80 -6.21 10.30 23.09
CA HIS A 80 -6.85 8.98 23.25
C HIS A 80 -5.83 7.87 23.53
N LYS A 81 -4.72 7.84 22.79
CA LYS A 81 -3.64 6.85 23.01
C LYS A 81 -2.96 7.01 24.38
N LEU A 82 -2.74 8.25 24.82
CA LEU A 82 -2.16 8.51 26.14
C LEU A 82 -3.11 8.06 27.26
N SER A 83 -4.40 8.33 27.11
CA SER A 83 -5.44 7.88 28.05
C SER A 83 -5.54 6.35 28.12
N GLU A 84 -5.56 5.66 26.97
CA GLU A 84 -5.55 4.19 26.93
C GLU A 84 -4.31 3.60 27.59
N ASN A 85 -3.13 4.18 27.35
CA ASN A 85 -1.88 3.71 27.94
C ASN A 85 -1.87 3.90 29.46
N GLN A 86 -2.38 5.03 29.96
CA GLN A 86 -2.50 5.28 31.38
C GLN A 86 -3.48 4.29 32.06
N SER A 87 -4.59 3.98 31.41
CA SER A 87 -5.56 3.00 31.93
C SER A 87 -4.95 1.60 32.01
N LYS A 88 -4.18 1.19 30.99
CA LYS A 88 -3.44 -0.09 31.00
C LYS A 88 -2.39 -0.14 32.11
N GLU A 89 -1.72 0.97 32.38
CA GLU A 89 -0.70 1.05 33.44
C GLU A 89 -1.32 0.96 34.84
N ILE A 90 -2.43 1.64 35.08
CA ILE A 90 -3.19 1.53 36.34
C ILE A 90 -3.63 0.09 36.57
N HIS A 91 -4.12 -0.59 35.52
CA HIS A 91 -4.57 -1.98 35.64
C HIS A 91 -3.42 -2.93 36.00
N LYS A 92 -2.23 -2.75 35.40
CA LYS A 92 -1.04 -3.53 35.76
C LYS A 92 -0.60 -3.32 37.21
N GLN A 93 -0.61 -2.07 37.68
CA GLN A 93 -0.25 -1.76 39.07
C GLN A 93 -1.24 -2.39 40.06
N GLN A 94 -2.53 -2.42 39.72
CA GLN A 94 -3.54 -3.10 40.54
C GLN A 94 -3.30 -4.62 40.59
N ILE A 95 -3.00 -5.26 39.46
CA ILE A 95 -2.68 -6.70 39.41
C ILE A 95 -1.46 -7.01 40.28
N ASN A 96 -0.39 -6.22 40.18
CA ASN A 96 0.84 -6.44 40.94
C ASN A 96 0.65 -6.25 42.45
N ASN A 97 -0.19 -5.30 42.88
CA ASN A 97 -0.46 -5.05 44.29
C ASN A 97 -1.41 -6.09 44.92
N THR A 98 -2.15 -6.86 44.10
CA THR A 98 -3.06 -7.91 44.60
C THR A 98 -2.33 -9.25 44.79
N LEU A 99 -1.04 -9.34 44.41
CA LEU A 99 -0.23 -10.56 44.48
C LEU A 99 0.79 -10.57 45.64
N THR A 100 0.72 -9.62 46.57
CA THR A 100 1.68 -9.46 47.68
C THR A 100 1.09 -9.71 49.08
N ASP A 101 0.09 -10.57 49.20
CA ASP A 101 -0.19 -11.24 50.47
C ASP A 101 -0.56 -12.70 50.16
N ASP A 102 0.30 -13.60 50.65
CA ASP A 102 0.15 -15.05 50.65
C ASP A 102 0.08 -15.77 49.28
N GLN A 103 1.24 -16.04 48.69
CA GLN A 103 1.72 -17.41 48.39
C GLN A 103 3.00 -17.38 47.55
N VAL A 104 4.11 -17.74 48.20
CA VAL A 104 5.34 -18.17 47.54
C VAL A 104 5.15 -19.63 47.14
N GLU A 105 4.82 -19.90 45.88
CA GLU A 105 5.17 -21.17 45.23
C GLU A 105 5.13 -21.03 43.69
N ASP A 106 6.33 -20.92 43.13
CA ASP A 106 6.79 -21.62 41.93
C ASP A 106 6.12 -21.34 40.57
N ASN A 107 6.09 -20.09 40.11
CA ASN A 107 5.80 -19.75 38.70
C ASN A 107 6.55 -18.49 38.22
N THR A 108 7.87 -18.46 38.39
CA THR A 108 8.70 -17.33 37.95
C THR A 108 9.47 -17.67 36.67
N ILE A 109 8.80 -17.96 35.55
CA ILE A 109 9.24 -17.74 34.15
C ILE A 109 7.98 -17.83 33.28
N GLN A 110 7.20 -16.75 33.11
CA GLN A 110 6.32 -16.64 31.92
C GLN A 110 5.69 -15.27 31.65
N GLN A 111 5.83 -14.26 32.52
CA GLN A 111 5.08 -13.01 32.35
C GLN A 111 5.91 -11.77 31.97
N GLN A 112 7.16 -11.94 31.53
CA GLN A 112 8.02 -10.79 31.16
C GLN A 112 8.23 -10.58 29.65
N GLU A 113 7.67 -11.41 28.77
CA GLU A 113 7.81 -11.26 27.30
C GLU A 113 6.65 -10.52 26.60
N ASP A 114 5.52 -10.27 27.28
CA ASP A 114 4.30 -9.77 26.64
C ASP A 114 4.26 -8.25 26.34
N LEU A 115 5.34 -7.50 26.60
CA LEU A 115 5.37 -6.05 26.34
C LEU A 115 6.31 -5.57 25.24
N ALA A 116 7.14 -6.43 24.68
CA ALA A 116 8.18 -6.02 23.72
C ALA A 116 7.92 -6.40 22.25
N GLU A 117 6.92 -7.23 21.94
CA GLU A 117 6.69 -7.67 20.56
C GLU A 117 5.22 -7.53 20.09
N TYR A 118 4.79 -6.30 19.83
CA TYR A 118 3.81 -6.06 18.76
C TYR A 118 4.46 -6.20 17.35
N LYS A 119 5.48 -7.05 17.20
CA LYS A 119 5.84 -7.57 15.89
C LYS A 119 4.75 -8.58 15.57
N ARG A 120 3.98 -8.33 14.51
CA ARG A 120 2.96 -9.26 13.98
C ARG A 120 3.48 -10.69 14.13
N GLN A 121 2.89 -11.44 15.03
CA GLN A 121 3.28 -12.81 15.32
C GLN A 121 3.29 -13.55 13.98
N ARG A 122 4.49 -13.92 13.52
CA ARG A 122 4.64 -14.50 12.19
C ARG A 122 3.94 -15.86 12.25
N ARG A 123 2.84 -15.98 11.53
CA ARG A 123 2.15 -17.25 11.38
C ARG A 123 3.16 -18.30 10.89
N ARG A 124 3.25 -19.40 11.61
CA ARG A 124 4.04 -20.56 11.20
C ARG A 124 3.24 -21.31 10.15
N ILE A 125 3.79 -21.44 8.95
CA ILE A 125 3.22 -22.27 7.90
C ILE A 125 3.41 -23.73 8.32
N THR A 126 2.35 -24.52 8.25
CA THR A 126 2.36 -25.96 8.52
C THR A 126 2.99 -26.73 7.35
N ASP A 127 3.47 -27.95 7.62
CA ASP A 127 4.12 -28.76 6.57
C ASP A 127 3.17 -29.12 5.42
N ASN A 128 1.87 -29.28 5.72
CA ASN A 128 0.83 -29.53 4.72
C ASN A 128 0.62 -28.32 3.80
N GLU A 129 0.51 -27.12 4.38
CA GLU A 129 0.39 -25.88 3.60
C GLU A 129 1.63 -25.65 2.72
N LYS A 130 2.82 -25.95 3.25
CA LYS A 130 4.07 -25.83 2.51
C LYS A 130 4.08 -26.76 1.28
N LYS A 131 3.66 -28.02 1.44
CA LYS A 131 3.60 -28.99 0.35
C LYS A 131 2.64 -28.55 -0.78
N ILE A 132 1.55 -27.88 -0.43
CA ILE A 132 0.59 -27.33 -1.41
C ILE A 132 1.20 -26.12 -2.13
N LEU A 133 1.86 -25.23 -1.39
CA LEU A 133 2.53 -24.05 -1.95
C LEU A 133 3.69 -24.40 -2.88
N GLU A 134 4.37 -25.53 -2.66
CA GLU A 134 5.45 -26.01 -3.54
C GLU A 134 4.97 -26.25 -4.98
N ASN A 135 3.68 -26.54 -5.20
CA ASN A 135 3.11 -26.67 -6.54
C ASN A 135 3.20 -25.36 -7.36
N LEU A 136 3.26 -24.19 -6.70
CA LEU A 136 3.43 -22.89 -7.36
C LEU A 136 4.83 -22.72 -7.97
N PHE A 137 5.81 -23.49 -7.51
CA PHE A 137 7.20 -23.38 -7.96
C PHE A 137 7.53 -24.31 -9.13
N ASN A 138 6.59 -25.15 -9.56
CA ASN A 138 6.75 -25.98 -10.74
C ASN A 138 6.65 -25.17 -12.05
N PHE A 139 6.41 -23.85 -11.96
CA PHE A 139 6.17 -22.96 -13.09
C PHE A 139 7.10 -21.75 -13.02
N ASP A 140 7.65 -21.36 -14.18
CA ASP A 140 8.58 -20.25 -14.33
C ASP A 140 7.92 -18.86 -14.17
N SER A 141 6.58 -18.81 -14.16
CA SER A 141 5.82 -17.56 -14.06
C SER A 141 4.59 -17.72 -13.17
N PHE A 142 4.22 -16.63 -12.51
CA PHE A 142 3.03 -16.58 -11.67
C PHE A 142 1.78 -16.52 -12.55
N SER A 143 1.01 -17.60 -12.59
CA SER A 143 -0.31 -17.65 -13.22
C SER A 143 -1.40 -17.48 -12.17
N GLU A 144 -2.37 -16.61 -12.45
CA GLU A 144 -3.50 -16.36 -11.56
C GLU A 144 -4.39 -17.60 -11.43
N ASP A 145 -4.62 -18.34 -12.52
CA ASP A 145 -5.41 -19.58 -12.50
C ASP A 145 -4.79 -20.65 -11.60
N MET A 146 -3.46 -20.76 -11.64
CA MET A 146 -2.69 -21.64 -10.76
C MET A 146 -2.78 -21.20 -9.29
N ALA A 147 -2.69 -19.90 -9.04
CA ALA A 147 -2.80 -19.33 -7.70
C ALA A 147 -4.21 -19.54 -7.10
N VAL A 148 -5.26 -19.47 -7.93
CA VAL A 148 -6.64 -19.80 -7.52
C VAL A 148 -6.76 -21.26 -7.10
N GLU A 149 -6.21 -22.19 -7.89
CA GLU A 149 -6.29 -23.62 -7.56
C GLU A 149 -5.50 -23.96 -6.29
N VAL A 150 -4.32 -23.36 -6.11
CA VAL A 150 -3.53 -23.51 -4.89
C VAL A 150 -4.23 -22.89 -3.69
N LEU A 151 -4.85 -21.72 -3.85
CA LEU A 151 -5.63 -21.08 -2.79
C LEU A 151 -6.83 -21.95 -2.38
N ARG A 152 -7.52 -22.56 -3.34
CA ARG A 152 -8.63 -23.49 -3.08
C ARG A 152 -8.17 -24.68 -2.23
N GLN A 153 -7.03 -25.28 -2.57
CA GLN A 153 -6.46 -26.39 -1.80
C GLN A 153 -5.99 -25.94 -0.41
N LEU A 154 -5.46 -24.73 -0.26
CA LEU A 154 -5.05 -24.19 1.04
C LEU A 154 -6.24 -23.92 1.96
N GLN A 155 -7.38 -23.49 1.41
CA GLN A 155 -8.60 -23.24 2.16
C GLN A 155 -9.19 -24.49 2.79
N ASP A 156 -8.95 -25.68 2.20
CA ASP A 156 -9.34 -26.96 2.81
C ASP A 156 -8.61 -27.23 4.16
N PHE A 157 -7.45 -26.59 4.39
CA PHE A 157 -6.68 -26.71 5.64
C PHE A 157 -6.73 -25.47 6.52
N SER A 158 -6.89 -24.29 5.91
CA SER A 158 -6.80 -23.01 6.60
C SER A 158 -7.50 -21.89 5.82
N ASN A 159 -8.50 -21.28 6.44
CA ASN A 159 -9.19 -20.09 5.91
C ASN A 159 -8.36 -18.80 5.94
N ASP A 160 -7.21 -18.81 6.61
CA ASP A 160 -6.34 -17.63 6.75
C ASP A 160 -5.49 -17.34 5.50
N TRP A 161 -5.65 -18.11 4.42
CA TRP A 161 -4.97 -17.86 3.16
C TRP A 161 -5.82 -16.98 2.24
N ASP A 162 -5.18 -15.99 1.65
CA ASP A 162 -5.74 -15.14 0.60
C ASP A 162 -4.78 -15.05 -0.58
N MET A 163 -5.27 -14.53 -1.70
CA MET A 163 -4.49 -14.39 -2.93
C MET A 163 -3.22 -13.55 -2.72
N GLN A 164 -3.31 -12.51 -1.89
CA GLN A 164 -2.20 -11.63 -1.60
C GLN A 164 -1.06 -12.34 -0.88
N ARG A 165 -1.37 -13.21 0.10
CA ARG A 165 -0.40 -14.02 0.83
C ARG A 165 0.26 -15.06 -0.07
N VAL A 166 -0.51 -15.69 -0.95
CA VAL A 166 0.02 -16.63 -1.95
C VAL A 166 1.02 -15.92 -2.88
N GLN A 167 0.66 -14.74 -3.38
CA GLN A 167 1.53 -13.94 -4.24
C GLN A 167 2.80 -13.46 -3.52
N ILE A 168 2.68 -13.01 -2.27
CA ILE A 168 3.83 -12.62 -1.44
C ILE A 168 4.76 -13.82 -1.21
N TYR A 169 4.20 -14.99 -0.94
CA TYR A 169 4.97 -16.22 -0.75
C TYR A 169 5.76 -16.59 -2.01
N TRP A 170 5.11 -16.57 -3.18
CA TRP A 170 5.74 -16.85 -4.45
C TRP A 170 6.87 -15.88 -4.79
N ASN A 171 6.62 -14.58 -4.62
CA ASN A 171 7.61 -13.52 -4.86
C ASN A 171 8.84 -13.63 -3.94
N ASN A 172 8.64 -13.98 -2.67
CA ASN A 172 9.74 -14.13 -1.72
C ASN A 172 10.63 -15.33 -2.04
N HIS A 173 10.08 -16.37 -2.68
CA HIS A 173 10.83 -17.53 -3.11
C HIS A 173 11.65 -17.24 -4.37
N HIS A 174 11.04 -16.61 -5.39
CA HIS A 174 11.71 -16.24 -6.63
C HIS A 174 12.81 -15.18 -6.46
N LYS A 175 12.78 -14.38 -5.39
CA LYS A 175 13.87 -13.45 -5.06
C LYS A 175 15.07 -14.10 -4.37
N ARG A 176 14.91 -15.33 -3.88
CA ARG A 176 15.94 -16.09 -3.15
C ARG A 176 16.64 -17.13 -4.01
N THR A 177 16.10 -17.42 -5.19
CA THR A 177 16.68 -18.28 -6.21
C THR A 177 17.39 -17.42 -7.24
#